data_AF-A0A8X6YWD5-F1
#
_entry.id   AF-A0A8X6YWD5-F1
#
_cell.length_a   1.000
_cell.length_b   1.000
_cell.length_c   1.000
_cell.angle_alpha   90.00
_cell.angle_beta   90.00
_cell.angle_gamma   90.00
#
_symmetry.space_group_name_H-M   'P 1'
#
loop_
_entity.id
_entity.type
_entity.pdbx_description
1 polymer ?
#
loop_
_entity_poly.entity_id
_entity_poly.type
_entity_poly.pdbx_seq_one_letter_code
_entity_poly.pdbx_strand_id
1 'polypeptide(L)'
;MGGRNKKRKDRGNERRFMNVKCSKRLMGVATKASIGTVVSITIIMLAYMFNRYKQDYNSNILQETLTGLLREENSAKVSPDTKIAIGFGSCQDIVVQSNQIIFDRPPSYPEHFFSITNKEEFLKVFAYFYRHGAAAERFISNSTFFSELVYLAEKAPSARYIIGGNAPVMAKRFVKEGCQVLLGAQMSKSLENQFPNSIRISGPIVGEDDIHLLLEYPAGQRWGKFSPPRANRFIVHNDHQNPELSSLDAFITQMENYDPNLLVVGGLQMMDNFPMSES
;
A
#
# COMPACT_ATOMS: atom_id res chain seq x y z
N MET A 1 -8.66 16.96 -90.54
CA MET A 1 -7.42 17.49 -89.94
C MET A 1 -7.77 18.67 -89.04
N GLY A 2 -7.38 18.70 -87.76
CA GLY A 2 -7.63 19.85 -86.87
C GLY A 2 -7.65 19.59 -85.35
N GLY A 3 -7.75 18.34 -84.90
CA GLY A 3 -8.03 18.04 -83.47
C GLY A 3 -6.82 17.83 -82.53
N ARG A 4 -5.58 17.70 -83.04
CA ARG A 4 -4.44 17.24 -82.21
C ARG A 4 -3.54 18.33 -81.61
N ASN A 5 -3.62 19.59 -82.06
CA ASN A 5 -2.70 20.64 -81.61
C ASN A 5 -3.18 21.49 -80.41
N LYS A 6 -4.47 21.45 -80.05
CA LYS A 6 -5.00 22.24 -78.91
C LYS A 6 -4.72 21.57 -77.56
N LYS A 7 -4.88 20.24 -77.48
CA LYS A 7 -4.70 19.44 -76.25
C LYS A 7 -3.27 19.45 -75.68
N ARG A 8 -2.24 19.74 -76.49
CA ARG A 8 -0.84 19.76 -76.02
C ARG A 8 -0.43 21.10 -75.39
N LYS A 9 -1.06 22.21 -75.82
CA LYS A 9 -0.78 23.55 -75.29
C LYS A 9 -1.46 23.80 -73.94
N ASP A 10 -2.69 23.29 -73.76
CA ASP A 10 -3.45 23.43 -72.50
C ASP A 10 -2.80 22.66 -71.34
N ARG A 11 -2.28 21.45 -71.59
CA ARG A 11 -1.59 20.65 -70.55
C ARG A 11 -0.29 21.28 -70.05
N GLY A 12 0.38 22.08 -70.87
CA GLY A 12 1.60 22.80 -70.47
C GLY A 12 1.31 23.97 -69.55
N ASN A 13 0.23 24.71 -69.81
CA ASN A 13 -0.19 25.83 -68.98
C ASN A 13 -0.80 25.38 -67.65
N GLU A 14 -1.57 24.29 -67.61
CA GLU A 14 -2.13 23.74 -66.36
C GLU A 14 -1.03 23.28 -65.38
N ARG A 15 0.01 22.61 -65.88
CA ARG A 15 1.14 22.17 -65.03
C ARG A 15 1.95 23.33 -64.47
N ARG A 16 2.14 24.40 -65.26
CA ARG A 16 2.85 25.61 -64.81
C ARG A 16 2.03 26.38 -63.77
N PHE A 17 0.70 26.48 -63.95
CA PHE A 17 -0.20 27.11 -62.99
C PHE A 17 -0.32 26.32 -61.67
N MET A 18 -0.38 24.98 -61.72
CA MET A 18 -0.44 24.15 -60.51
C MET A 18 0.86 24.21 -59.69
N ASN A 19 2.03 24.20 -60.33
CA ASN A 19 3.31 24.32 -59.61
C ASN A 19 3.49 25.70 -58.96
N VAL A 20 3.06 26.78 -59.62
CA VAL A 20 3.11 28.13 -59.03
C VAL A 20 2.07 28.28 -57.89
N LYS A 21 0.89 27.67 -58.01
CA LYS A 21 -0.11 27.66 -56.92
C LYS A 21 0.35 26.85 -55.71
N CYS A 22 0.97 25.68 -55.91
CA CYS A 22 1.45 24.84 -54.81
C CYS A 22 2.63 25.50 -54.07
N SER A 23 3.57 26.09 -54.81
CA SER A 23 4.69 26.86 -54.25
C SER A 23 4.23 28.09 -53.46
N LYS A 24 3.26 28.87 -53.98
CA LYS A 24 2.70 30.03 -53.25
C LYS A 24 1.86 29.63 -52.03
N ARG A 25 1.20 28.47 -52.05
CA ARG A 25 0.41 27.96 -50.91
C ARG A 25 1.30 27.44 -49.78
N LEU A 26 2.42 26.79 -50.11
CA LEU A 26 3.44 26.42 -49.12
C LEU A 26 4.16 27.64 -48.53
N MET A 27 4.47 28.66 -49.34
CA MET A 27 5.06 29.91 -48.83
C MET A 27 4.09 30.72 -47.95
N GLY A 28 2.78 30.67 -48.21
CA GLY A 28 1.76 31.43 -47.45
C GLY A 28 1.37 30.83 -46.09
N VAL A 29 1.62 29.54 -45.87
CA VAL A 29 1.44 28.91 -44.54
C VAL A 29 2.66 29.13 -43.66
N ALA A 30 3.85 29.28 -44.26
CA ALA A 30 5.09 29.53 -43.54
C ALA A 30 5.21 30.97 -42.97
N THR A 31 4.33 31.91 -43.35
CA THR A 31 4.44 33.35 -42.98
C THR A 31 3.32 33.88 -42.08
N LYS A 32 2.62 33.01 -41.33
CA LYS A 32 1.64 33.45 -40.29
C LYS A 32 1.73 32.67 -38.98
N ALA A 33 2.88 32.09 -38.64
CA ALA A 33 3.11 31.70 -37.25
C ALA A 33 3.36 32.99 -36.46
N SER A 34 2.42 33.36 -35.58
CA SER A 34 2.67 34.45 -34.63
C SER A 34 3.88 34.07 -33.78
N ILE A 35 4.73 35.05 -33.45
CA ILE A 35 5.88 34.87 -32.55
C ILE A 35 5.42 34.16 -31.25
N GLY A 36 4.21 34.47 -30.77
CA GLY A 36 3.62 33.80 -29.61
C GLY A 36 3.41 32.30 -29.79
N THR A 37 2.98 31.84 -30.97
CA THR A 37 2.80 30.41 -31.25
C THR A 37 4.14 29.66 -31.25
N VAL A 38 5.19 30.27 -31.82
CA VAL A 38 6.54 29.69 -31.82
C VAL A 38 7.05 29.59 -30.38
N VAL A 39 6.93 30.66 -29.59
CA VAL A 39 7.33 30.67 -28.18
C VAL A 39 6.58 29.62 -27.36
N SER A 40 5.26 29.48 -27.53
CA SER A 40 4.48 28.45 -26.84
C SER A 40 4.91 27.03 -27.20
N ILE A 41 5.18 26.76 -28.48
CA ILE A 41 5.69 25.44 -28.93
C ILE A 41 7.06 25.18 -28.33
N THR A 42 7.95 26.18 -28.30
CA THR A 42 9.28 26.05 -27.68
C THR A 42 9.17 25.78 -26.18
N ILE A 43 8.29 26.48 -25.45
CA ILE A 43 8.08 26.23 -24.01
C ILE A 43 7.55 24.81 -23.78
N ILE A 44 6.57 24.35 -24.56
CA ILE A 44 6.04 22.98 -24.46
C ILE A 44 7.14 21.96 -24.77
N MET A 45 7.96 22.19 -25.79
CA MET A 45 9.06 21.31 -26.16
C MET A 45 10.12 21.25 -25.05
N LEU A 46 10.51 22.40 -24.48
CA LEU A 46 11.45 22.46 -23.35
C LEU A 46 10.87 21.79 -22.12
N ALA A 47 9.59 22.00 -21.80
CA ALA A 47 8.91 21.34 -20.69
C ALA A 47 8.85 19.82 -20.89
N TYR A 48 8.56 19.36 -22.12
CA TYR A 48 8.58 17.94 -22.46
C TYR A 48 9.98 17.33 -22.33
N MET A 49 11.01 17.99 -22.88
CA MET A 49 12.39 17.54 -22.76
C MET A 49 12.87 17.50 -21.30
N PHE A 50 12.55 18.54 -20.51
CA PHE A 50 12.89 18.60 -19.10
C PHE A 50 12.17 17.51 -18.30
N ASN A 51 10.87 17.28 -18.55
CA ASN A 51 10.12 16.25 -17.86
C ASN A 51 10.62 14.84 -18.21
N ARG A 52 10.98 14.61 -19.48
CA ARG A 52 11.59 13.34 -19.92
C ARG A 52 12.96 13.13 -19.27
N TYR A 53 13.82 14.15 -19.28
CA TYR A 53 15.11 14.09 -18.60
C TYR A 53 14.95 13.79 -17.10
N LYS A 54 14.01 14.46 -16.43
CA LYS A 54 13.72 14.24 -15.01
C LYS A 54 13.22 12.81 -14.76
N GLN A 55 12.35 12.29 -15.63
CA GLN A 55 11.85 10.93 -15.53
C GLN A 55 12.98 9.91 -15.70
N ASP A 56 13.80 10.05 -16.75
CA ASP A 56 14.93 9.16 -17.03
C ASP A 56 15.97 9.20 -15.89
N TYR A 57 16.28 10.39 -15.38
CA TYR A 57 17.17 10.58 -14.23
C TYR A 57 16.65 9.86 -12.97
N ASN A 58 15.37 10.06 -12.63
CA ASN A 58 14.75 9.39 -11.49
C ASN A 58 14.72 7.87 -11.65
N SER A 59 14.42 7.38 -12.85
CA SER A 59 14.44 5.95 -13.17
C SER A 59 15.83 5.35 -13.04
N ASN A 60 16.87 6.04 -13.50
CA ASN A 60 18.26 5.59 -13.36
C ASN A 60 18.69 5.54 -11.90
N ILE A 61 18.42 6.58 -11.10
CA ILE A 61 18.71 6.57 -9.66
C ILE A 61 18.00 5.40 -8.99
N LEU A 62 16.72 5.19 -9.28
CA LEU A 62 15.94 4.11 -8.70
C LEU A 62 16.57 2.76 -9.06
N GLN A 63 16.93 2.55 -10.32
CA GLN A 63 17.55 1.32 -10.78
C GLN A 63 18.92 1.08 -10.14
N GLU A 64 19.79 2.09 -10.09
CA GLU A 64 21.10 2.01 -9.42
C GLU A 64 20.93 1.71 -7.93
N THR A 65 19.99 2.39 -7.26
CA THR A 65 19.69 2.17 -5.84
C THR A 65 19.22 0.73 -5.61
N LEU A 66 18.25 0.24 -6.38
CA LEU A 66 17.72 -1.11 -6.25
C LEU A 66 18.78 -2.17 -6.55
N THR A 67 19.58 -1.95 -7.60
CA THR A 67 20.67 -2.88 -7.97
C THR A 67 21.75 -2.91 -6.90
N GLY A 68 22.10 -1.75 -6.33
CA GLY A 68 23.01 -1.63 -5.20
C GLY A 68 22.49 -2.38 -3.98
N LEU A 69 21.24 -2.15 -3.58
CA LEU A 69 20.61 -2.85 -2.46
C LEU A 69 20.58 -4.36 -2.65
N LEU A 70 20.22 -4.85 -3.84
CA LEU A 70 20.25 -6.28 -4.17
C LEU A 70 21.66 -6.87 -4.08
N ARG A 71 22.69 -6.10 -4.49
CA ARG A 71 24.07 -6.54 -4.39
C ARG A 71 24.51 -6.67 -2.93
N GLU A 72 24.16 -5.69 -2.09
CA GLU A 72 24.48 -5.73 -0.66
C GLU A 72 23.72 -6.87 0.05
N GLU A 73 22.43 -7.08 -0.28
CA GLU A 73 21.64 -8.21 0.21
C GLU A 73 22.30 -9.55 -0.13
N ASN A 74 22.74 -9.74 -1.37
CA ASN A 74 23.44 -10.97 -1.79
C ASN A 74 24.83 -11.15 -1.16
N SER A 75 25.44 -10.08 -0.67
CA SER A 75 26.74 -10.13 -0.01
C SER A 75 26.65 -10.59 1.45
N ALA A 76 25.51 -10.34 2.10
CA ALA A 76 25.25 -10.72 3.48
C ALA A 76 24.59 -12.10 3.53
N LYS A 77 25.39 -13.16 3.63
CA LYS A 77 24.86 -14.52 3.78
C LYS A 77 24.56 -14.82 5.25
N VAL A 78 23.33 -15.23 5.52
CA VAL A 78 22.94 -15.83 6.81
C VAL A 78 23.25 -17.33 6.77
N SER A 79 23.71 -17.89 7.90
CA SER A 79 23.91 -19.33 7.99
C SER A 79 22.54 -20.03 7.92
N PRO A 80 22.36 -21.07 7.08
CA PRO A 80 21.07 -21.76 6.92
C PRO A 80 20.60 -22.54 8.16
N ASP A 81 21.36 -22.52 9.26
CA ASP A 81 21.00 -23.16 10.52
C ASP A 81 20.89 -22.16 11.68
N THR A 82 20.86 -20.85 11.40
CA THR A 82 20.62 -19.84 12.44
C THR A 82 19.23 -20.02 13.04
N LYS A 83 19.20 -20.29 14.35
CA LYS A 83 17.97 -20.44 15.12
C LYS A 83 17.53 -19.08 15.65
N ILE A 84 16.29 -18.70 15.34
CA ILE A 84 15.73 -17.41 15.75
C ILE A 84 14.49 -17.67 16.59
N ALA A 85 14.49 -17.14 17.80
CA ALA A 85 13.28 -17.05 18.62
C ALA A 85 12.68 -15.66 18.41
N ILE A 86 11.39 -15.59 18.08
CA ILE A 86 10.70 -14.34 17.81
C ILE A 86 9.29 -14.34 18.41
N GLY A 87 8.93 -13.28 19.11
CA GLY A 87 7.57 -13.04 19.62
C GLY A 87 7.32 -11.53 19.70
N PHE A 88 6.18 -11.02 20.12
CA PHE A 88 4.94 -11.74 20.41
C PHE A 88 3.83 -11.34 19.46
N GLY A 89 2.87 -12.25 19.38
CA GLY A 89 1.53 -11.98 18.89
C GLY A 89 1.33 -12.29 17.42
N SER A 90 0.13 -12.77 17.11
CA SER A 90 -0.32 -13.04 15.76
C SER A 90 -1.80 -12.74 15.64
N CYS A 91 -2.20 -12.35 14.44
CA CYS A 91 -3.57 -12.07 14.10
C CYS A 91 -3.82 -12.44 12.63
N GLN A 92 -5.09 -12.48 12.27
CA GLN A 92 -5.55 -12.51 10.90
C GLN A 92 -5.96 -11.09 10.49
N ASP A 93 -5.17 -10.48 9.61
CA ASP A 93 -5.50 -9.16 9.05
C ASP A 93 -6.54 -9.35 7.94
N ILE A 94 -7.60 -8.54 7.98
CA ILE A 94 -8.52 -8.33 6.87
C ILE A 94 -8.29 -6.92 6.36
N VAL A 95 -7.75 -6.81 5.16
CA VAL A 95 -7.51 -5.53 4.52
C VAL A 95 -8.59 -5.23 3.50
N VAL A 96 -9.07 -4.00 3.51
CA VAL A 96 -10.28 -3.61 2.79
C VAL A 96 -10.28 -2.11 2.50
N GLN A 97 -10.86 -1.71 1.37
CA GLN A 97 -11.03 -0.29 1.05
C GLN A 97 -12.07 0.34 1.97
N SER A 98 -11.68 1.43 2.65
CA SER A 98 -12.50 2.05 3.71
C SER A 98 -13.88 2.49 3.21
N ASN A 99 -14.01 2.89 1.94
CA ASN A 99 -15.27 3.33 1.33
C ASN A 99 -16.25 2.17 1.01
N GLN A 100 -15.84 0.91 1.20
CA GLN A 100 -16.70 -0.26 1.06
C GLN A 100 -17.30 -0.72 2.40
N ILE A 101 -16.96 -0.06 3.50
CA ILE A 101 -17.48 -0.35 4.84
C ILE A 101 -18.07 0.92 5.47
N ILE A 102 -17.43 2.06 5.24
CA ILE A 102 -17.86 3.36 5.76
C ILE A 102 -18.77 4.03 4.72
N PHE A 103 -20.07 3.73 4.82
CA PHE A 103 -21.11 4.32 3.96
C PHE A 103 -21.71 5.60 4.55
N ASP A 104 -21.47 5.86 5.83
CA ASP A 104 -22.00 7.02 6.53
C ASP A 104 -21.42 8.34 6.03
N ARG A 105 -22.19 9.41 6.27
CA ARG A 105 -21.68 10.76 6.05
C ARG A 105 -20.54 11.05 7.03
N PRO A 106 -19.52 11.78 6.60
CA PRO A 106 -18.43 12.15 7.50
C PRO A 106 -18.94 13.03 8.65
N PRO A 107 -18.36 12.91 9.84
CA PRO A 107 -18.73 13.73 10.98
C PRO A 107 -18.36 15.21 10.75
N SER A 108 -19.13 16.12 11.36
CA SER A 108 -18.84 17.56 11.31
C SER A 108 -17.51 17.90 11.97
N TYR A 109 -17.21 17.25 13.10
CA TYR A 109 -16.02 17.49 13.91
C TYR A 109 -15.26 16.18 14.12
N PRO A 110 -14.10 16.00 13.48
CA PRO A 110 -13.19 14.91 13.79
C PRO A 110 -12.61 15.07 15.18
N GLU A 111 -12.52 13.97 15.92
CA GLU A 111 -12.09 13.94 17.31
C GLU A 111 -11.27 12.67 17.54
N HIS A 112 -10.26 12.77 18.40
CA HIS A 112 -9.40 11.64 18.73
C HIS A 112 -9.96 10.93 19.97
N PHE A 113 -9.91 9.60 19.92
CA PHE A 113 -10.28 8.73 21.04
C PHE A 113 -9.16 7.70 21.25
N PHE A 114 -8.94 7.30 22.51
CA PHE A 114 -7.99 6.24 22.88
C PHE A 114 -8.56 4.86 22.55
N SER A 115 -9.83 4.63 22.88
CA SER A 115 -10.60 3.44 22.51
C SER A 115 -11.93 3.86 21.88
N ILE A 116 -12.54 2.95 21.13
CA ILE A 116 -13.76 3.18 20.36
C ILE A 116 -14.87 2.31 20.95
N THR A 117 -15.97 2.94 21.37
CA THR A 117 -17.09 2.25 22.02
C THR A 117 -18.30 2.10 21.11
N ASN A 118 -18.45 3.01 20.15
CA ASN A 118 -19.61 3.07 19.27
C ASN A 118 -19.26 3.62 17.88
N LYS A 119 -20.25 3.53 16.98
CA LYS A 119 -20.13 3.98 15.59
C LYS A 119 -19.81 5.47 15.44
N GLU A 120 -20.35 6.33 16.32
CA GLU A 120 -20.07 7.77 16.25
C GLU A 120 -18.59 8.06 16.52
N GLU A 121 -18.03 7.49 17.58
CA GLU A 121 -16.61 7.59 17.93
C GLU A 121 -15.73 7.04 16.81
N PHE A 122 -16.07 5.88 16.26
CA PHE A 122 -15.37 5.28 15.13
C PHE A 122 -15.28 6.24 13.94
N LEU A 123 -16.40 6.86 13.54
CA LEU A 123 -16.42 7.80 12.43
C LEU A 123 -15.60 9.06 12.73
N LYS A 124 -15.68 9.59 13.97
CA LYS A 124 -14.92 10.77 14.40
C LYS A 124 -13.41 10.51 14.41
N VAL A 125 -12.96 9.39 14.97
CA VAL A 125 -11.53 9.04 15.03
C VAL A 125 -10.99 8.67 13.66
N PHE A 126 -11.75 7.94 12.85
CA PHE A 126 -11.36 7.66 11.47
C PHE A 126 -11.18 8.97 10.70
N ALA A 127 -12.15 9.89 10.77
CA ALA A 127 -12.04 11.22 10.15
C ALA A 127 -10.83 12.02 10.67
N TYR A 128 -10.48 11.88 11.96
CA TYR A 128 -9.38 12.60 12.59
C TYR A 128 -8.02 12.26 11.96
N PHE A 129 -7.80 10.97 11.66
CA PHE A 129 -6.58 10.50 11.00
C PHE A 129 -6.67 10.62 9.47
N TYR A 130 -7.83 10.33 8.90
CA TYR A 130 -8.09 10.37 7.46
C TYR A 130 -7.79 11.74 6.85
N ARG A 131 -8.21 12.84 7.50
CA ARG A 131 -7.93 14.21 7.01
C ARG A 131 -6.44 14.52 6.84
N HIS A 132 -5.58 13.82 7.59
CA HIS A 132 -4.12 13.98 7.55
C HIS A 132 -3.43 12.86 6.78
N GLY A 133 -4.17 11.85 6.31
CA GLY A 133 -3.62 10.62 5.75
C GLY A 133 -2.65 9.94 6.72
N ALA A 134 -2.93 9.98 8.02
CA ALA A 134 -2.05 9.44 9.05
C ALA A 134 -2.42 7.99 9.39
N ALA A 135 -1.39 7.19 9.71
CA ALA A 135 -1.60 5.83 10.19
C ALA A 135 -2.05 5.88 11.65
N ALA A 136 -2.96 4.99 12.03
CA ALA A 136 -3.34 4.78 13.41
C ALA A 136 -3.93 3.39 13.57
N GLU A 137 -3.90 2.92 14.82
CA GLU A 137 -4.44 1.65 15.26
C GLU A 137 -5.23 1.87 16.54
N ARG A 138 -6.46 1.38 16.62
CA ARG A 138 -7.35 1.62 17.76
C ARG A 138 -8.11 0.38 18.18
N PHE A 139 -8.18 0.20 19.49
CA PHE A 139 -9.03 -0.81 20.11
C PHE A 139 -10.50 -0.39 20.06
N ILE A 140 -11.37 -1.31 19.63
CA ILE A 140 -12.82 -1.21 19.76
C ILE A 140 -13.23 -2.04 20.97
N SER A 141 -13.83 -1.42 22.00
CA SER A 141 -14.25 -2.12 23.22
C SER A 141 -15.56 -2.88 23.05
N ASN A 142 -16.42 -2.44 22.14
CA ASN A 142 -17.70 -3.08 21.85
C ASN A 142 -17.53 -4.21 20.83
N SER A 143 -17.45 -5.45 21.32
CA SER A 143 -17.28 -6.65 20.48
C SER A 143 -18.37 -6.83 19.44
N THR A 144 -19.64 -6.52 19.77
CA THR A 144 -20.75 -6.63 18.79
C THR A 144 -20.55 -5.67 17.62
N PHE A 145 -20.20 -4.41 17.92
CA PHE A 145 -19.92 -3.42 16.89
C PHE A 145 -18.68 -3.80 16.06
N PHE A 146 -17.64 -4.35 16.69
CA PHE A 146 -16.48 -4.86 15.96
C PHE A 146 -16.86 -6.00 15.01
N SER A 147 -17.64 -6.99 15.47
CA SER A 147 -18.11 -8.11 14.65
C SER A 147 -18.97 -7.65 13.47
N GLU A 148 -19.77 -6.60 13.63
CA GLU A 148 -20.50 -5.98 12.52
C GLU A 148 -19.54 -5.39 11.46
N LEU A 149 -18.47 -4.71 11.87
CA LEU A 149 -17.46 -4.19 10.95
C LEU A 149 -16.72 -5.32 10.23
N VAL A 150 -16.37 -6.40 10.94
CA VAL A 150 -15.75 -7.59 10.36
C VAL A 150 -16.67 -8.17 9.29
N TYR A 151 -17.94 -8.41 9.62
CA TYR A 151 -18.93 -8.94 8.67
C TYR A 151 -19.07 -8.09 7.40
N LEU A 152 -19.06 -6.75 7.54
CA LEU A 152 -19.06 -5.84 6.40
C LEU A 152 -17.76 -5.95 5.58
N ALA A 153 -16.62 -6.07 6.24
CA ALA A 153 -15.32 -6.24 5.61
C ALA A 153 -15.25 -7.53 4.79
N GLU A 154 -15.69 -8.66 5.33
CA GLU A 154 -15.65 -9.96 4.63
C GLU A 154 -16.52 -9.99 3.36
N LYS A 155 -17.59 -9.19 3.35
CA LYS A 155 -18.47 -9.05 2.18
C LYS A 155 -17.96 -8.06 1.14
N ALA A 156 -16.96 -7.25 1.48
CA ALA A 156 -16.44 -6.24 0.59
C ALA A 156 -15.65 -6.89 -0.57
N PRO A 157 -15.89 -6.50 -1.83
CA PRO A 157 -15.15 -7.06 -2.97
C PRO A 157 -13.62 -6.84 -2.92
N SER A 158 -13.16 -5.85 -2.15
CA SER A 158 -11.73 -5.57 -1.96
C SER A 158 -11.08 -6.32 -0.79
N ALA A 159 -11.84 -7.15 -0.06
CA ALA A 159 -11.35 -7.87 1.10
C ALA A 159 -10.20 -8.81 0.73
N ARG A 160 -9.10 -8.71 1.48
CA ARG A 160 -7.96 -9.61 1.37
C ARG A 160 -7.50 -10.04 2.76
N TYR A 161 -7.25 -11.33 2.91
CA TYR A 161 -6.81 -11.95 4.15
C TYR A 161 -5.30 -12.14 4.11
N ILE A 162 -4.59 -11.66 5.14
CA ILE A 162 -3.15 -11.86 5.27
C ILE A 162 -2.79 -12.21 6.72
N ILE A 163 -1.73 -12.99 6.90
CA ILE A 163 -1.15 -13.21 8.23
C ILE A 163 -0.66 -11.86 8.75
N GLY A 164 -1.23 -11.42 9.87
CA GLY A 164 -0.93 -10.18 10.55
C GLY A 164 0.04 -10.36 11.71
N GLY A 165 0.46 -9.24 12.30
CA GLY A 165 1.39 -9.20 13.43
C GLY A 165 2.86 -9.08 13.01
N ASN A 166 3.58 -8.21 13.73
CA ASN A 166 5.00 -7.95 13.45
C ASN A 166 5.87 -9.21 13.54
N ALA A 167 5.64 -10.04 14.56
CA ALA A 167 6.40 -11.27 14.78
C ALA A 167 6.17 -12.31 13.66
N PRO A 168 4.93 -12.68 13.27
CA PRO A 168 4.65 -13.54 12.13
C PRO A 168 5.25 -13.08 10.81
N VAL A 169 5.16 -11.79 10.50
CA VAL A 169 5.70 -11.23 9.25
C VAL A 169 7.22 -11.36 9.21
N MET A 170 7.90 -11.02 10.31
CA MET A 170 9.35 -11.21 10.44
C MET A 170 9.74 -12.69 10.40
N ALA A 171 9.02 -13.57 11.08
CA ALA A 171 9.25 -15.02 11.08
C ALA A 171 9.23 -15.60 9.66
N LYS A 172 8.24 -15.22 8.84
CA LYS A 172 8.17 -15.62 7.43
C LYS A 172 9.34 -15.08 6.60
N ARG A 173 9.87 -13.90 6.93
CA ARG A 173 11.08 -13.38 6.27
C ARG A 173 12.32 -14.17 6.68
N PHE A 174 12.50 -14.46 7.97
CA PHE A 174 13.63 -15.25 8.45
C PHE A 174 13.71 -16.63 7.81
N VAL A 175 12.58 -17.31 7.63
CA VAL A 175 12.57 -18.59 6.89
C VAL A 175 13.05 -18.44 5.45
N LYS A 176 12.77 -17.32 4.78
CA LYS A 176 13.27 -17.07 3.41
C LYS A 176 14.79 -16.86 3.37
N GLU A 177 15.39 -16.43 4.48
CA GLU A 177 16.85 -16.35 4.65
C GLU A 177 17.48 -17.70 5.01
N GLY A 178 16.68 -18.76 5.15
CA GLY A 178 17.13 -20.09 5.55
C GLY A 178 17.15 -20.32 7.06
N CYS A 179 16.71 -19.38 7.90
CA CYS A 179 16.72 -19.56 9.34
C CYS A 179 15.67 -20.57 9.82
N GLN A 180 15.96 -21.24 10.93
CA GLN A 180 14.97 -21.98 11.72
C GLN A 180 14.30 -21.00 12.68
N VAL A 181 12.98 -21.11 12.85
CA VAL A 181 12.22 -20.12 13.64
C VAL A 181 11.34 -20.77 14.70
N LEU A 182 11.46 -20.27 15.93
CA LEU A 182 10.49 -20.46 17.01
C LEU A 182 9.67 -19.18 17.16
N LEU A 183 8.37 -19.24 16.90
CA LEU A 183 7.44 -18.11 16.96
C LEU A 183 6.57 -18.16 18.22
N GLY A 184 6.76 -17.17 19.10
CA GLY A 184 5.95 -16.84 20.26
C GLY A 184 4.64 -16.20 19.85
N ALA A 185 3.64 -17.03 19.59
CA ALA A 185 2.30 -16.58 19.25
C ALA A 185 1.27 -17.66 19.56
N GLN A 186 0.04 -17.25 19.82
CA GLN A 186 -1.13 -18.13 19.89
C GLN A 186 -1.99 -17.92 18.65
N MET A 187 -2.53 -19.00 18.08
CA MET A 187 -3.33 -18.93 16.86
C MET A 187 -4.21 -20.15 16.71
N SER A 188 -5.23 -20.05 15.86
CA SER A 188 -6.05 -21.18 15.48
C SER A 188 -5.26 -22.16 14.62
N LYS A 189 -5.78 -23.40 14.53
CA LYS A 189 -5.19 -24.39 13.62
C LYS A 189 -5.28 -23.96 12.16
N SER A 190 -6.31 -23.17 11.81
CA SER A 190 -6.50 -22.65 10.46
C SER A 190 -5.38 -21.69 10.08
N LEU A 191 -5.05 -20.74 10.97
CA LEU A 191 -3.97 -19.78 10.75
C LEU A 191 -2.59 -20.45 10.79
N GLU A 192 -2.37 -21.39 11.72
CA GLU A 192 -1.12 -22.17 11.78
C GLU A 192 -0.81 -22.87 10.45
N ASN A 193 -1.82 -23.45 9.79
CA ASN A 193 -1.66 -24.14 8.51
C ASN A 193 -1.25 -23.20 7.35
N GLN A 194 -1.34 -21.87 7.53
CA GLN A 194 -0.86 -20.89 6.54
C GLN A 194 0.65 -20.63 6.66
N PHE A 195 1.30 -21.08 7.74
CA PHE A 195 2.74 -20.95 7.93
C PHE A 195 3.51 -22.11 7.28
N PRO A 196 4.75 -21.87 6.82
CA PRO A 196 5.66 -22.94 6.46
C PRO A 196 5.95 -23.86 7.66
N ASN A 197 6.06 -25.18 7.42
CA ASN A 197 6.39 -26.18 8.45
C ASN A 197 7.74 -25.93 9.17
N SER A 198 8.61 -25.08 8.62
CA SER A 198 9.88 -24.69 9.23
C SER A 198 9.73 -23.68 10.38
N ILE A 199 8.53 -23.14 10.61
CA ILE A 199 8.22 -22.26 11.74
C ILE A 199 7.55 -23.11 12.81
N ARG A 200 8.20 -23.23 13.97
CA ARG A 200 7.63 -23.85 15.15
C ARG A 200 6.86 -22.81 15.95
N ILE A 201 5.56 -23.02 16.16
CA ILE A 201 4.74 -22.14 17.00
C ILE A 201 4.83 -22.60 18.46
N SER A 202 5.03 -21.66 19.39
CA SER A 202 5.22 -22.00 20.80
C SER A 202 3.98 -21.81 21.68
N GLY A 203 3.02 -20.99 21.28
CA GLY A 203 1.81 -20.71 22.06
C GLY A 203 0.72 -21.77 21.88
N PRO A 204 -0.35 -21.68 22.69
CA PRO A 204 -1.48 -22.60 22.60
C PRO A 204 -2.24 -22.44 21.27
N ILE A 205 -2.88 -23.54 20.85
CA ILE A 205 -3.88 -23.50 19.77
C ILE A 205 -5.18 -22.98 20.34
N VAL A 206 -5.72 -21.92 19.74
CA VAL A 206 -7.00 -21.30 20.14
C VAL A 206 -8.12 -21.66 19.14
N GLY A 207 -9.37 -21.43 19.54
CA GLY A 207 -10.54 -21.72 18.69
C GLY A 207 -10.70 -20.77 17.52
N GLU A 208 -10.40 -19.48 17.73
CA GLU A 208 -10.54 -18.41 16.76
C GLU A 208 -9.31 -17.51 16.79
N ASP A 209 -8.94 -16.95 15.63
CA ASP A 209 -7.84 -16.00 15.51
C ASP A 209 -8.30 -14.58 15.85
N ASP A 210 -7.43 -13.81 16.49
CA ASP A 210 -7.65 -12.36 16.64
C ASP A 210 -7.70 -11.69 15.26
N ILE A 211 -8.74 -10.92 14.99
CA ILE A 211 -8.93 -10.23 13.71
C ILE A 211 -8.53 -8.77 13.83
N HIS A 212 -7.74 -8.29 12.85
CA HIS A 212 -7.37 -6.88 12.72
C HIS A 212 -7.93 -6.36 11.39
N LEU A 213 -8.74 -5.31 11.44
CA LEU A 213 -9.31 -4.69 10.24
C LEU A 213 -8.44 -3.53 9.78
N LEU A 214 -7.85 -3.65 8.60
CA LEU A 214 -7.03 -2.62 7.98
C LEU A 214 -7.87 -1.87 6.93
N LEU A 215 -8.35 -0.69 7.31
CA LEU A 215 -9.16 0.19 6.45
C LEU A 215 -8.24 1.06 5.58
N GLU A 216 -7.92 0.58 4.38
CA GLU A 216 -7.07 1.30 3.42
C GLU A 216 -7.82 2.39 2.68
N TYR A 217 -7.13 3.48 2.38
CA TYR A 217 -7.64 4.56 1.54
C TYR A 217 -6.52 5.20 0.71
N PRO A 218 -6.77 5.50 -0.58
CA PRO A 218 -5.80 6.14 -1.44
C PRO A 218 -5.75 7.66 -1.21
N ALA A 219 -4.66 8.28 -1.63
CA ALA A 219 -4.52 9.74 -1.64
C ALA A 219 -5.62 10.39 -2.49
N GLY A 220 -6.18 11.49 -2.02
CA GLY A 220 -7.19 12.27 -2.76
C GLY A 220 -8.60 11.66 -2.77
N GLN A 221 -8.84 10.50 -2.14
CA GLN A 221 -10.19 9.95 -2.02
C GLN A 221 -11.08 10.92 -1.23
N ARG A 222 -12.20 11.33 -1.82
CA ARG A 222 -13.11 12.26 -1.15
C ARG A 222 -14.09 11.52 -0.26
N TRP A 223 -14.22 12.00 0.97
CA TRP A 223 -15.28 11.61 1.89
C TRP A 223 -15.89 12.90 2.49
N GLY A 224 -16.95 13.39 1.84
CA GLY A 224 -17.53 14.72 2.06
C GLY A 224 -16.50 15.85 1.93
N LYS A 225 -16.17 16.49 3.05
CA LYS A 225 -15.17 17.58 3.11
C LYS A 225 -13.73 17.09 3.32
N PHE A 226 -13.53 15.83 3.64
CA PHE A 226 -12.20 15.27 3.90
C PHE A 226 -11.62 14.66 2.63
N SER A 227 -10.31 14.85 2.47
CA SER A 227 -9.51 14.27 1.39
C SER A 227 -8.10 14.04 1.93
N PRO A 228 -7.61 12.79 2.00
CA PRO A 228 -6.32 12.49 2.58
C PRO A 228 -5.21 12.95 1.63
N PRO A 229 -4.14 13.62 2.10
CA PRO A 229 -3.03 14.06 1.26
C PRO A 229 -2.14 12.90 0.77
N ARG A 230 -2.25 11.72 1.39
CA ARG A 230 -1.46 10.51 1.07
C ARG A 230 -2.27 9.25 1.32
N ALA A 231 -1.90 8.16 0.64
CA ALA A 231 -2.49 6.86 0.89
C ALA A 231 -2.04 6.36 2.26
N ASN A 232 -2.97 5.79 3.02
CA ASN A 232 -2.67 5.18 4.31
C ASN A 232 -3.76 4.19 4.72
N ARG A 233 -3.65 3.66 5.93
CA ARG A 233 -4.61 2.74 6.54
C ARG A 233 -4.94 3.15 7.98
N PHE A 234 -6.16 2.85 8.38
CA PHE A 234 -6.61 2.94 9.78
C PHE A 234 -6.93 1.53 10.27
N ILE A 235 -6.31 1.11 11.36
CA ILE A 235 -6.42 -0.25 11.89
C ILE A 235 -7.37 -0.24 13.09
N VAL A 236 -8.29 -1.20 13.15
CA VAL A 236 -9.10 -1.46 14.34
C VAL A 236 -9.12 -2.94 14.70
N HIS A 237 -9.14 -3.23 16.00
CA HIS A 237 -9.19 -4.59 16.53
C HIS A 237 -10.01 -4.63 17.82
N ASN A 238 -10.54 -5.81 18.16
CA ASN A 238 -11.07 -6.16 19.48
C ASN A 238 -10.24 -7.31 20.09
N ASP A 239 -8.93 -7.22 19.90
CA ASP A 239 -7.94 -8.20 20.36
C ASP A 239 -7.54 -7.92 21.82
N HIS A 240 -7.74 -8.92 22.68
CA HIS A 240 -7.41 -8.86 24.11
C HIS A 240 -6.17 -9.68 24.46
N GLN A 241 -5.74 -10.58 23.57
CA GLN A 241 -4.71 -11.57 23.87
C GLN A 241 -3.31 -11.05 23.58
N ASN A 242 -3.14 -10.38 22.44
CA ASN A 242 -1.85 -9.84 22.04
C ASN A 242 -1.37 -8.68 22.95
N PRO A 243 -2.25 -7.75 23.40
CA PRO A 243 -1.87 -6.74 24.40
C PRO A 243 -1.42 -7.34 25.75
N GLU A 244 -1.98 -8.48 26.16
CA GLU A 244 -1.60 -9.17 27.41
C GLU A 244 -0.40 -10.10 27.25
N LEU A 245 0.14 -10.23 26.03
CA LEU A 245 1.23 -11.16 25.70
C LEU A 245 0.91 -12.59 26.16
N SER A 246 -0.32 -13.08 25.98
CA SER A 246 -0.80 -14.36 26.54
C SER A 246 0.04 -15.60 26.12
N SER A 247 0.88 -15.48 25.08
CA SER A 247 1.80 -16.54 24.62
C SER A 247 3.19 -16.54 25.28
N LEU A 248 3.47 -15.58 26.18
CA LEU A 248 4.79 -15.35 26.78
C LEU A 248 5.33 -16.58 27.53
N ASP A 249 4.55 -17.16 28.44
CA ASP A 249 5.01 -18.27 29.28
C ASP A 249 5.35 -19.52 28.47
N ALA A 250 4.48 -19.86 27.52
CA ALA A 250 4.68 -20.98 26.62
C ALA A 250 5.91 -20.76 25.70
N PHE A 251 6.13 -19.53 25.26
CA PHE A 251 7.33 -19.16 24.50
C PHE A 251 8.60 -19.29 25.32
N ILE A 252 8.64 -18.76 26.56
CA ILE A 252 9.81 -18.87 27.45
C ILE A 252 10.18 -20.35 27.68
N THR A 253 9.18 -21.18 27.99
CA THR A 253 9.39 -22.61 28.25
C THR A 253 9.99 -23.35 27.04
N GLN A 254 9.56 -22.99 25.82
CA GLN A 254 10.11 -23.61 24.61
C GLN A 254 11.47 -23.02 24.21
N MET A 255 11.70 -21.74 24.51
CA MET A 255 12.94 -21.03 24.19
C MET A 255 14.15 -21.65 24.89
N GLU A 256 14.01 -22.10 26.14
CA GLU A 256 15.08 -22.75 26.91
C GLU A 256 15.66 -23.98 26.19
N ASN A 257 14.81 -24.80 25.59
CA ASN A 257 15.23 -26.00 24.85
C ASN A 257 15.64 -25.69 23.40
N TYR A 258 15.17 -24.56 22.86
CA TYR A 258 15.42 -24.20 21.47
C TYR A 258 16.85 -23.68 21.26
N ASP A 259 17.43 -23.02 22.25
CA ASP A 259 18.78 -22.43 22.25
C ASP A 259 18.99 -21.51 21.03
N PRO A 260 18.24 -20.39 20.95
CA PRO A 260 18.29 -19.49 19.79
C PRO A 260 19.60 -18.70 19.74
N ASN A 261 20.08 -18.42 18.52
CA ASN A 261 21.20 -17.50 18.31
C ASN A 261 20.76 -16.03 18.39
N LEU A 262 19.47 -15.76 18.17
CA LEU A 262 18.87 -14.43 18.19
C LEU A 262 17.48 -14.47 18.81
N LEU A 263 17.21 -13.55 19.73
CA LEU A 263 15.87 -13.25 20.24
C LEU A 263 15.38 -11.93 19.63
N VAL A 264 14.20 -11.95 19.03
CA VAL A 264 13.50 -10.77 18.50
C VAL A 264 12.19 -10.59 19.25
N VAL A 265 11.97 -9.37 19.75
CA VAL A 265 10.75 -8.99 20.47
C VAL A 265 10.01 -7.90 19.69
N GLY A 266 8.74 -8.14 19.42
CA GLY A 266 7.77 -7.28 18.78
C GLY A 266 6.40 -7.44 19.43
N GLY A 267 5.39 -6.74 18.92
CA GLY A 267 4.03 -6.81 19.47
C GLY A 267 3.79 -5.90 20.67
N LEU A 268 4.84 -5.34 21.28
CA LEU A 268 4.72 -4.44 22.44
C LEU A 268 3.87 -3.20 22.17
N GLN A 269 3.76 -2.76 20.90
CA GLN A 269 2.90 -1.64 20.53
C GLN A 269 1.41 -1.90 20.81
N MET A 270 0.99 -3.17 20.88
CA MET A 270 -0.38 -3.57 21.19
C MET A 270 -0.76 -3.24 22.64
N MET A 271 0.22 -3.05 23.52
CA MET A 271 0.00 -2.68 24.91
C MET A 271 -0.35 -1.20 25.07
N ASP A 272 -0.03 -0.37 24.07
CA ASP A 272 -0.23 1.07 24.14
C ASP A 272 -1.74 1.42 24.08
N ASN A 273 -2.21 2.20 25.05
CA ASN A 273 -3.62 2.61 25.21
C ASN A 273 -4.63 1.44 25.28
N PHE A 274 -4.17 0.21 25.52
CA PHE A 274 -5.07 -0.91 25.80
C PHE A 274 -5.67 -0.73 27.21
N PRO A 275 -7.00 -0.83 27.38
CA PRO A 275 -7.63 -0.66 28.68
C PRO A 275 -7.42 -1.92 29.53
N MET A 276 -6.22 -2.08 30.08
CA MET A 276 -5.95 -3.15 31.04
C MET A 276 -6.83 -2.99 32.27
N SER A 277 -7.35 -4.09 32.79
CA SER A 277 -7.92 -4.10 34.14
C SER A 277 -6.83 -3.75 35.15
N GLU A 278 -7.07 -2.75 36.00
CA GLU A 278 -6.19 -2.50 37.14
C GLU A 278 -6.14 -3.76 38.02
N SER A 279 -4.94 -4.32 38.18
CA SER A 279 -4.64 -5.47 39.04
C SER A 279 -4.56 -5.09 40.50
#